data_AF-A0A7D8V0R5-F1
#
_entry.id   AF-A0A7D8V0R5-F1
#
_cell.length_a   1.000
_cell.length_b   1.000
_cell.length_c   1.000
_cell.angle_alpha   90.00
_cell.angle_beta   90.00
_cell.angle_gamma   90.00
#
_symmetry.space_group_name_H-M   'P 1'
#
loop_
_entity.id
_entity.type
_entity.pdbx_description
1 polymer ?
#
loop_
_entity_poly.entity_id
_entity_poly.type
_entity_poly.pdbx_seq_one_letter_code
_entity_poly.pdbx_strand_id
1 'polypeptide(L)'
;MSTDPYVDAKGEVEASIRNVNTLLNSYARIRSTSTDSASLTETIEELQTTLGLLETDLDDLEESVRAVEENGDRWGISDFEVRQRRGFVNRVTAEVQVSLLLNTLRPANHHYQTLQKKVHQISGTTSGASYRDYVEPASDGQFEEAEQWEREEQQVCTAFE
;
A
#
# COMPACT_ATOMS: atom_id res chain seq x y z
N MET A 1 23.04 -11.67 32.26
CA MET A 1 23.63 -11.86 30.93
C MET A 1 23.43 -10.56 30.18
N SER A 2 24.48 -9.99 29.57
CA SER A 2 24.33 -8.77 28.78
C SER A 2 23.88 -9.18 27.39
N THR A 3 22.58 -9.09 27.14
CA THR A 3 22.00 -9.27 25.80
C THR A 3 22.56 -8.16 24.90
N ASP A 4 22.91 -8.51 23.67
CA ASP A 4 23.38 -7.53 22.70
C ASP A 4 22.25 -6.56 22.33
N PRO A 5 22.41 -5.24 22.57
CA PRO A 5 21.40 -4.24 22.25
C PRO A 5 20.93 -4.28 20.79
N TYR A 6 21.79 -4.68 19.86
CA TYR A 6 21.42 -4.82 18.44
C TYR A 6 20.30 -5.86 18.25
N VAL A 7 20.31 -6.94 19.02
CA VAL A 7 19.33 -8.04 18.87
C VAL A 7 17.94 -7.57 19.29
N ASP A 8 17.87 -6.78 20.37
CA ASP A 8 16.63 -6.21 20.87
C ASP A 8 16.08 -5.17 19.88
N ALA A 9 16.91 -4.21 19.44
CA ALA A 9 16.54 -3.20 18.45
C ALA A 9 16.09 -3.82 17.12
N LYS A 10 16.79 -4.87 16.66
CA LYS A 10 16.38 -5.65 15.48
C LYS A 10 14.97 -6.23 15.65
N GLY A 11 14.66 -6.78 16.82
CA GLY A 11 13.35 -7.35 17.12
C GLY A 11 12.23 -6.31 17.09
N GLU A 12 12.51 -5.11 17.62
CA GLU A 12 11.59 -3.97 17.59
C GLU A 12 11.34 -3.49 16.16
N VAL A 13 12.39 -3.32 15.35
CA VAL A 13 12.29 -2.98 13.92
C VAL A 13 11.47 -4.02 13.16
N GLU A 14 11.71 -5.31 13.37
CA GLU A 14 10.90 -6.37 12.74
C GLU A 14 9.42 -6.32 13.16
N ALA A 15 9.12 -5.95 14.40
CA ALA A 15 7.75 -5.77 14.87
C ALA A 15 7.09 -4.55 14.22
N SER A 16 7.80 -3.42 14.12
CA SER A 16 7.34 -2.20 13.46
C SER A 16 7.04 -2.44 11.98
N ILE A 17 7.87 -3.19 11.25
CA ILE A 17 7.60 -3.58 9.86
C ILE A 17 6.31 -4.41 9.73
N ARG A 18 6.08 -5.35 10.65
CA ARG A 18 4.82 -6.14 10.66
C ARG A 18 3.61 -5.23 10.91
N ASN A 19 3.76 -4.22 11.76
CA ASN A 19 2.72 -3.23 12.00
C ASN A 19 2.42 -2.38 10.75
N VAL A 20 3.46 -1.86 10.09
CA VAL A 20 3.35 -1.12 8.83
C VAL A 20 2.62 -1.95 7.76
N ASN A 21 2.98 -3.22 7.60
CA ASN A 21 2.29 -4.12 6.67
C ASN A 21 0.80 -4.31 7.03
N THR A 22 0.46 -4.34 8.32
CA THR A 22 -0.92 -4.43 8.79
C THR A 22 -1.70 -3.14 8.48
N LEU A 23 -1.10 -1.98 8.73
CA LEU A 23 -1.67 -0.67 8.41
C LEU A 23 -1.88 -0.49 6.90
N LEU A 24 -0.92 -0.92 6.07
CA LEU A 24 -1.05 -0.88 4.60
C LEU A 24 -2.21 -1.75 4.09
N ASN A 25 -2.39 -2.94 4.68
CA ASN A 25 -3.52 -3.82 4.35
C ASN A 25 -4.85 -3.21 4.81
N SER A 26 -4.88 -2.61 6.00
CA SER A 26 -6.05 -1.90 6.52
C SER A 26 -6.43 -0.73 5.61
N TYR A 27 -5.45 0.10 5.24
CA TYR A 27 -5.61 1.21 4.30
C TYR A 27 -6.18 0.74 2.96
N ALA A 28 -5.61 -0.32 2.37
CA ALA A 28 -6.09 -0.88 1.10
C ALA A 28 -7.55 -1.38 1.20
N ARG A 29 -7.91 -1.96 2.36
CA ARG A 29 -9.27 -2.40 2.63
C ARG A 29 -10.23 -1.23 2.79
N ILE A 30 -9.94 -0.28 3.68
CA ILE A 30 -10.78 0.91 3.93
C ILE A 30 -11.03 1.64 2.62
N ARG A 31 -9.99 1.84 1.82
CA ARG A 31 -10.10 2.49 0.53
C ARG A 31 -10.93 1.73 -0.51
N SER A 32 -11.01 0.40 -0.42
CA SER A 32 -11.83 -0.41 -1.34
C SER A 32 -13.28 -0.56 -0.89
N THR A 33 -13.56 -0.47 0.42
CA THR A 33 -14.89 -0.74 0.99
C THR A 33 -15.62 0.49 1.50
N SER A 34 -14.90 1.57 1.82
CA SER A 34 -15.44 2.74 2.50
C SER A 34 -15.38 3.97 1.60
N THR A 35 -16.47 4.75 1.59
CA THR A 35 -16.50 6.12 1.07
C THR A 35 -16.14 7.15 2.15
N ASP A 36 -15.83 6.70 3.37
CA ASP A 36 -15.52 7.56 4.51
C ASP A 36 -14.07 8.05 4.45
N SER A 37 -13.91 9.32 4.07
CA SER A 37 -12.62 9.99 3.99
C SER A 37 -11.95 10.18 5.35
N ALA A 38 -12.69 10.27 6.45
CA ALA A 38 -12.11 10.52 7.77
C ALA A 38 -11.28 9.31 8.26
N SER A 39 -11.86 8.11 8.16
CA SER A 39 -11.17 6.86 8.49
C SER A 39 -9.92 6.61 7.63
N LEU A 40 -9.94 7.09 6.37
CA LEU A 40 -8.80 6.99 5.47
C LEU A 40 -7.67 7.93 5.88
N THR A 41 -7.99 9.18 6.20
CA THR A 41 -7.02 10.17 6.67
C THR A 41 -6.36 9.72 7.97
N GLU A 42 -7.13 9.24 8.94
CA GLU A 42 -6.60 8.71 10.21
C GLU A 42 -5.60 7.57 9.97
N THR A 43 -5.95 6.61 9.11
CA THR A 43 -5.05 5.49 8.77
C THR A 43 -3.77 5.98 8.07
N ILE A 44 -3.85 7.01 7.24
CA ILE A 44 -2.67 7.62 6.58
C ILE A 44 -1.78 8.30 7.60
N GLU A 45 -2.34 9.08 8.53
CA GLU A 45 -1.60 9.78 9.58
C GLU A 45 -0.88 8.79 10.52
N GLU A 46 -1.56 7.71 10.92
CA GLU A 46 -0.97 6.64 11.73
C GLU A 46 0.17 5.93 10.97
N LEU A 47 -0.02 5.65 9.68
CA LEU A 47 1.00 5.04 8.85
C LEU A 47 2.23 5.95 8.69
N GLN A 48 2.03 7.24 8.43
CA GLN A 48 3.12 8.22 8.32
C GLN A 48 3.90 8.35 9.62
N THR A 49 3.19 8.39 10.76
CA THR A 49 3.81 8.44 12.09
C THR A 49 4.66 7.20 12.34
N THR A 50 4.11 6.01 12.05
CA THR A 50 4.82 4.74 12.25
C THR A 50 6.04 4.63 11.34
N LEU A 51 5.94 5.06 10.08
CA LEU A 51 7.06 5.06 9.14
C LEU A 51 8.16 6.04 9.57
N GLY A 52 7.84 7.24 10.04
CA GLY A 52 8.84 8.21 10.51
C GLY A 52 9.59 7.74 11.77
N LEU A 53 8.89 7.06 12.69
CA LEU A 53 9.55 6.39 13.82
C LEU A 53 10.51 5.30 13.34
N LEU A 54 10.05 4.47 12.40
CA LEU A 54 10.87 3.40 11.83
C LEU A 54 12.10 3.90 11.08
N GLU A 55 12.01 5.03 10.38
CA GLU A 55 13.18 5.69 9.76
C GLU A 55 14.22 6.09 10.81
N THR A 56 13.77 6.67 11.93
CA THR A 56 14.64 7.05 13.04
C THR A 56 15.32 5.82 13.66
N ASP A 57 14.55 4.77 13.94
CA ASP A 57 15.07 3.52 14.50
C ASP A 57 16.10 2.86 13.56
N LEU A 58 15.92 2.99 12.25
CA LEU A 58 16.85 2.47 11.26
C LEU A 58 18.17 3.25 11.19
N ASP A 59 18.12 4.57 11.33
CA ASP A 59 19.32 5.40 11.39
C ASP A 59 20.16 5.05 12.62
N ASP A 60 19.53 4.89 13.78
CA ASP A 60 20.18 4.44 15.02
C ASP A 60 20.77 3.03 14.87
N LEU A 61 20.03 2.12 14.21
CA LEU A 61 20.52 0.77 13.93
C LEU A 61 21.73 0.80 12.98
N GLU A 62 21.74 1.70 11.98
CA GLU A 62 22.88 1.86 11.08
C GLU A 62 24.13 2.36 11.83
N GLU A 63 23.96 3.33 12.73
CA GLU A 63 25.06 3.83 13.57
C GLU A 63 25.60 2.72 14.49
N SER A 64 24.72 1.89 15.05
CA SER A 64 25.12 0.73 15.86
C SER A 64 25.97 -0.26 15.06
N VAL A 65 25.59 -0.54 13.81
CA VAL A 65 26.34 -1.44 12.92
C VAL A 65 27.68 -0.82 12.53
N ARG A 66 27.75 0.49 12.29
CA ARG A 66 29.00 1.21 12.01
C ARG A 66 29.97 1.12 13.18
N ALA A 67 29.48 1.30 14.41
CA ALA A 67 30.30 1.14 15.61
C ALA A 67 30.86 -0.28 15.76
N VAL A 68 30.06 -1.29 15.41
CA VAL A 68 30.47 -2.71 15.38
C VAL A 68 31.42 -3.02 14.23
N GLU A 69 31.33 -2.36 13.08
CA GLU A 69 32.31 -2.51 12.00
C GLU A 69 33.69 -1.97 12.41
N GLU A 70 33.74 -0.89 13.19
CA GLU A 70 35.00 -0.28 13.63
C GLU A 70 35.66 -1.01 14.81
N ASN A 71 34.86 -1.57 15.73
CA ASN A 71 35.35 -2.12 17.00
C ASN A 71 34.84 -3.54 17.32
N GLY A 72 34.18 -4.22 16.39
CA GLY A 72 33.52 -5.52 16.59
C GLY A 72 34.45 -6.62 17.12
N ASP A 73 35.72 -6.62 16.69
CA ASP A 73 36.76 -7.53 17.19
C ASP A 73 36.94 -7.44 18.71
N ARG A 74 36.78 -6.23 19.29
CA ARG A 74 36.91 -6.02 20.74
C ARG A 74 35.76 -6.65 21.52
N TRP A 75 34.62 -6.84 20.87
CA TRP A 75 33.42 -7.46 21.43
C TRP A 75 33.27 -8.93 21.03
N GLY A 76 34.22 -9.48 20.27
CA GLY A 76 34.18 -10.86 19.79
C GLY A 76 33.11 -11.12 18.73
N ILE A 77 32.64 -10.08 18.05
CA ILE A 77 31.67 -10.19 16.96
C ILE A 77 32.43 -10.56 15.69
N SER A 78 32.02 -11.66 15.05
CA SER A 78 32.70 -12.12 13.82
C SER A 78 32.38 -11.22 12.61
N ASP A 79 33.33 -11.06 11.69
CA ASP A 79 33.11 -10.36 10.40
C ASP A 79 31.88 -10.88 9.64
N PHE A 80 31.59 -12.18 9.76
CA PHE A 80 30.41 -12.77 9.17
C PHE A 80 29.13 -12.19 9.78
N GLU A 81 29.08 -12.07 11.09
CA GLU A 81 27.95 -11.49 11.80
C GLU A 81 27.80 -10.00 11.48
N VAL A 82 28.89 -9.23 11.45
CA VAL A 82 28.86 -7.82 11.04
C VAL A 82 28.24 -7.65 9.65
N ARG A 83 28.66 -8.48 8.68
CA ARG A 83 28.07 -8.51 7.33
C ARG A 83 26.58 -8.87 7.35
N GLN A 84 26.15 -9.78 8.22
CA GLN A 84 24.73 -10.09 8.38
C GLN A 84 23.94 -8.90 8.92
N ARG A 85 24.48 -8.16 9.91
CA ARG A 85 23.83 -6.96 10.45
C ARG A 85 23.69 -5.88 9.39
N ARG A 86 24.75 -5.59 8.65
CA ARG A 86 24.73 -4.65 7.53
C ARG A 86 23.74 -5.07 6.44
N GLY A 87 23.70 -6.35 6.10
CA GLY A 87 22.76 -6.90 5.12
C GLY A 87 21.30 -6.81 5.57
N PHE A 88 21.03 -6.91 6.87
CA PHE A 88 19.71 -6.70 7.44
C PHE A 88 19.28 -5.23 7.32
N VAL A 89 20.10 -4.28 7.80
CA VAL A 89 19.80 -2.84 7.73
C VAL A 89 19.49 -2.44 6.29
N ASN A 90 20.37 -2.76 5.34
CA ASN A 90 20.18 -2.41 3.93
C ASN A 90 18.86 -2.95 3.34
N ARG A 91 18.46 -4.17 3.73
CA ARG A 91 17.20 -4.76 3.27
C ARG A 91 16.01 -3.99 3.81
N VAL A 92 16.01 -3.69 5.11
CA VAL A 92 14.89 -3.01 5.76
C VAL A 92 14.78 -1.57 5.28
N THR A 93 15.89 -0.84 5.17
CA THR A 93 15.89 0.52 4.61
C THR A 93 15.28 0.55 3.20
N ALA A 94 15.61 -0.42 2.35
CA ALA A 94 15.01 -0.52 1.02
C ALA A 94 13.50 -0.81 1.09
N GLU A 95 13.05 -1.68 2.00
CA GLU A 95 11.62 -2.00 2.19
C GLU A 95 10.81 -0.79 2.69
N VAL A 96 11.36 -0.02 3.63
CA VAL A 96 10.74 1.19 4.16
C VAL A 96 10.66 2.27 3.08
N GLN A 97 11.73 2.48 2.31
CA GLN A 97 11.72 3.40 1.17
C GLN A 97 10.68 3.03 0.11
N VAL A 98 10.55 1.74 -0.21
CA VAL A 98 9.51 1.26 -1.13
C VAL A 98 8.11 1.51 -0.55
N SER A 99 7.92 1.29 0.75
CA SER A 99 6.64 1.52 1.43
C SER A 99 6.24 3.00 1.44
N LEU A 100 7.20 3.89 1.70
CA LEU A 100 7.03 5.33 1.59
C LEU A 100 6.68 5.75 0.16
N LEU A 101 7.42 5.24 -0.83
CA LEU A 101 7.16 5.54 -2.24
C LEU A 101 5.79 5.05 -2.68
N LEU A 102 5.39 3.83 -2.29
CA LEU A 102 4.06 3.29 -2.58
C LEU A 102 2.97 4.15 -1.95
N ASN A 103 3.17 4.63 -0.73
CA ASN A 103 2.22 5.53 -0.09
C ASN A 103 2.09 6.86 -0.86
N THR A 104 3.20 7.47 -1.27
CA THR A 104 3.20 8.73 -2.01
C THR A 104 2.65 8.59 -3.43
N LEU A 105 2.93 7.49 -4.12
CA LEU A 105 2.59 7.32 -5.53
C LEU A 105 1.19 6.74 -5.80
N ARG A 106 0.50 6.13 -4.83
CA ARG A 106 -0.74 5.37 -5.12
C ARG A 106 -1.93 6.32 -5.37
N PRO A 107 -2.33 6.60 -6.63
CA PRO A 107 -3.41 7.54 -6.91
C PRO A 107 -4.73 6.97 -6.38
N ALA A 108 -5.63 7.82 -5.87
CA ALA A 108 -6.86 7.45 -5.14
C ALA A 108 -7.81 6.46 -5.86
N ASN A 109 -7.69 6.24 -7.16
CA ASN A 109 -8.53 5.33 -7.93
C ASN A 109 -7.79 4.04 -8.32
N HIS A 110 -8.08 2.94 -7.61
CA HIS A 110 -7.80 1.60 -8.12
C HIS A 110 -9.07 0.74 -7.92
N HIS A 111 -10.18 1.24 -8.46
CA HIS A 111 -11.30 0.39 -8.80
C HIS A 111 -10.91 -0.49 -10.00
N TYR A 112 -11.58 -1.63 -10.16
CA TYR A 112 -11.32 -2.71 -11.14
C TYR A 112 -10.24 -3.72 -10.77
N GLN A 113 -10.52 -4.59 -9.79
CA GLN A 113 -10.16 -5.99 -9.98
C GLN A 113 -11.05 -6.97 -9.19
N THR A 114 -12.25 -7.26 -9.73
CA THR A 114 -12.86 -8.59 -9.59
C THR A 114 -13.74 -8.94 -10.79
N LEU A 115 -13.16 -9.16 -11.97
CA LEU A 115 -13.76 -9.99 -13.03
C LEU A 115 -12.92 -11.25 -13.26
N GLN A 116 -12.57 -11.98 -12.20
CA GLN A 116 -11.99 -13.32 -12.32
C GLN A 116 -12.51 -14.26 -11.23
N LYS A 117 -13.81 -14.58 -11.27
CA LYS A 117 -14.33 -15.88 -10.81
C LYS A 117 -15.52 -16.30 -11.67
N LYS A 118 -15.24 -16.76 -12.90
CA LYS A 118 -16.19 -17.54 -13.70
C LYS A 118 -15.47 -18.65 -14.48
N VAL A 119 -14.88 -19.58 -13.74
CA VAL A 119 -14.50 -20.92 -14.20
C VAL A 119 -14.68 -21.85 -12.99
N HIS A 120 -15.22 -23.05 -13.19
CA HIS A 120 -15.84 -24.00 -12.23
C HIS A 120 -17.35 -23.71 -12.03
N GLN A 121 -18.33 -24.47 -12.54
CA GLN A 121 -18.35 -25.84 -13.04
C GLN A 121 -19.39 -25.97 -14.16
N ILE A 122 -19.03 -26.68 -15.23
CA ILE A 122 -19.95 -27.17 -16.25
C ILE A 122 -20.35 -28.57 -15.78
N SER A 123 -21.58 -28.76 -15.29
CA SER A 123 -22.24 -30.08 -15.18
C SER A 123 -23.73 -29.92 -14.82
N GLY A 124 -24.60 -30.28 -15.77
CA GLY A 124 -25.83 -31.01 -15.46
C GLY A 124 -27.13 -30.24 -15.22
N THR A 125 -28.00 -30.31 -16.24
CA THR A 125 -29.46 -30.53 -16.15
C THR A 125 -30.36 -29.43 -15.55
N THR A 126 -31.19 -28.79 -16.38
CA THR A 126 -32.64 -29.09 -16.55
C THR A 126 -33.36 -27.96 -17.32
N SER A 127 -34.14 -28.40 -18.31
CA SER A 127 -35.38 -27.82 -18.85
C SER A 127 -35.63 -26.30 -18.89
N GLY A 128 -35.75 -25.81 -20.13
CA GLY A 128 -36.97 -25.11 -20.56
C GLY A 128 -37.11 -23.63 -20.18
N ALA A 129 -36.57 -22.75 -21.01
CA ALA A 129 -37.12 -21.40 -21.16
C ALA A 129 -36.87 -20.91 -22.59
N SER A 130 -37.95 -20.51 -23.24
CA SER A 130 -38.05 -20.00 -24.62
C SER A 130 -37.12 -18.81 -24.85
N TYR A 131 -36.13 -18.97 -25.73
CA TYR A 131 -35.33 -17.84 -26.22
C TYR A 131 -36.13 -17.14 -27.33
N ARG A 132 -36.92 -16.17 -26.89
CA ARG A 132 -37.53 -15.17 -27.75
C ARG A 132 -36.40 -14.36 -28.39
N ASP A 133 -36.39 -14.43 -29.72
CA ASP A 133 -35.74 -13.55 -30.68
C ASP A 133 -35.52 -12.13 -30.13
N TYR A 134 -34.25 -11.73 -30.02
CA TYR A 134 -33.85 -10.34 -29.86
C TYR A 134 -32.84 -10.02 -30.96
N VAL A 135 -33.39 -9.39 -31.99
CA VAL A 135 -32.66 -8.55 -32.94
C VAL A 135 -31.91 -7.49 -32.16
N GLU A 136 -30.61 -7.45 -32.36
CA GLU A 136 -29.68 -6.41 -31.93
C GLU A 136 -30.06 -5.06 -32.57
N PRO A 137 -30.35 -4.00 -31.79
CA PRO A 137 -30.22 -2.64 -32.28
C PRO A 137 -28.88 -2.07 -31.80
N ALA A 138 -28.09 -1.68 -32.79
CA ALA A 138 -26.84 -0.97 -32.65
C ALA A 138 -26.98 0.27 -31.75
N SER A 139 -25.96 0.47 -30.92
CA SER A 139 -25.32 1.74 -30.56
C SER A 139 -26.05 3.04 -30.92
N ASP A 140 -26.52 3.77 -29.91
CA ASP A 140 -26.37 5.23 -29.81
C ASP A 140 -26.83 5.71 -28.43
N GLY A 141 -26.07 6.58 -27.77
CA GLY A 141 -26.53 7.19 -26.50
C GLY A 141 -25.52 7.46 -25.40
N GLN A 142 -24.20 7.47 -25.67
CA GLN A 142 -23.20 7.86 -24.66
C GLN A 142 -22.29 9.01 -25.10
N PHE A 143 -22.78 9.90 -25.98
CA PHE A 143 -22.04 11.13 -26.33
C PHE A 143 -22.75 12.44 -25.92
N GLU A 144 -24.03 12.42 -25.54
CA GLU A 144 -24.76 13.66 -25.23
C GLU A 144 -24.63 14.15 -23.78
N GLU A 145 -24.18 13.32 -22.84
CA GLU A 145 -24.07 13.72 -21.43
C GLU A 145 -22.81 14.55 -21.17
N ALA A 146 -21.71 14.29 -21.87
CA ALA A 146 -20.46 15.05 -21.72
C ALA A 146 -20.61 16.52 -22.15
N GLU A 147 -21.41 16.81 -23.17
CA GLU A 147 -21.66 18.18 -23.65
C GLU A 147 -22.64 18.97 -22.77
N GLN A 148 -23.43 18.31 -21.91
CA GLN A 148 -24.31 19.01 -20.97
C GLN A 148 -23.52 19.69 -19.87
N TRP A 149 -22.47 19.04 -19.34
CA TRP A 149 -21.59 19.62 -18.33
C TRP A 149 -20.78 20.81 -18.89
N GLU A 150 -20.34 20.74 -20.15
CA GLU A 150 -19.55 21.82 -20.78
C GLU A 150 -20.41 23.09 -21.07
N ARG A 151 -21.72 22.91 -21.29
CA ARG A 151 -22.68 24.03 -21.45
C ARG A 151 -23.06 24.68 -20.12
N GLU A 152 -23.06 23.92 -19.03
CA GLU A 152 -23.38 24.44 -17.70
C GLU A 152 -22.25 25.31 -17.14
N GLU A 153 -20.98 24.99 -17.39
CA GLU A 153 -19.85 25.83 -16.94
C GLU A 153 -19.81 27.21 -17.61
N GLN A 154 -20.21 27.32 -18.89
CA GLN A 154 -20.15 28.60 -19.60
C GLN A 154 -21.21 29.61 -19.15
N GLN A 155 -22.30 29.18 -18.52
CA GLN A 155 -23.35 30.10 -18.07
C GLN A 155 -23.07 30.75 -16.71
N VAL A 156 -22.22 30.15 -15.87
CA VAL A 156 -21.97 30.67 -14.51
C VAL A 156 -20.97 31.85 -14.52
N CYS A 157 -20.07 31.91 -15.50
CA CYS A 157 -19.11 33.01 -15.64
C CYS A 157 -19.69 34.28 -16.28
N THR A 158 -20.80 34.21 -17.04
CA THR A 158 -21.39 35.38 -17.70
C THR A 158 -22.45 36.11 -16.88
N ALA A 159 -22.71 35.69 -15.64
CA ALA A 159 -23.69 36.31 -14.75
C ALA A 159 -23.09 37.28 -13.72
N PHE A 160 -21.78 37.58 -13.82
CA PHE A 160 -21.09 38.57 -13.00
C PHE A 160 -20.33 39.57 -13.88
N GLU A 161 -21.08 40.37 -14.64
CA GLU A 161 -20.65 41.69 -15.13
C GLU A 161 -21.78 42.70 -14.93
#